data_AF-A0A2N4YW68-F1
#
_entry.id   AF-A0A2N4YW68-F1
#
_cell.length_a   1.000
_cell.length_b   1.000
_cell.length_c   1.000
_cell.angle_alpha   90.00
_cell.angle_beta   90.00
_cell.angle_gamma   90.00
#
_symmetry.space_group_name_H-M   'P 1'
#
loop_
_entity.id
_entity.type
_entity.pdbx_description
1 polymer ?
#
loop_
_entity_poly.entity_id
_entity_poly.type
_entity_poly.pdbx_seq_one_letter_code
_entity_poly.pdbx_strand_id
1 'polypeptide(L)'
;VYGSGLTGEVYRLRIAGKEYNLKKRRAVAGVANLNGQLSFLNEVQRRQALQRLKDNPVTAPRFTHIVPTLYADYRLGILLSPWIDGELIHHLTPPLIAQLFTTLEACEEQGLMEWDLCRGNLLVDHQEQLWLFDFGYMYPFDPLREFNSNGLADPLFHFVERFETRFFFSWLMTQVPGAEQQLAHYRDLKRLALESYRRKLAWLRARQAAPQVQAHFQQITARWASALADPAALSRLFAVEAFRSHVLDIEDDLHGQSCTLLTLQRIDWVLNQLEQHYRFIADEGGLFYDNEGKSQQALLSSYAQKRQQAQRYLQNASTPG
;
A
#
# COMPACT_ATOMS: atom_id res chain seq x y z
N VAL A 1 -2.50 21.18 16.93
CA VAL A 1 -2.62 19.93 16.15
C VAL A 1 -2.07 20.23 14.77
N TYR A 2 -1.05 19.51 14.32
CA TYR A 2 -0.44 19.73 12.99
C TYR A 2 -1.24 19.01 11.89
N GLY A 3 -1.81 17.86 12.24
CA GLY A 3 -2.72 17.12 11.39
C GLY A 3 -3.57 16.15 12.21
N SER A 4 -4.61 15.61 11.59
CA SER A 4 -5.49 14.64 12.24
C SER A 4 -5.72 13.45 11.30
N GLY A 5 -5.29 12.26 11.73
CA GLY A 5 -5.63 11.01 11.06
C GLY A 5 -6.95 10.44 11.59
N LEU A 6 -7.39 9.33 11.00
CA LEU A 6 -8.60 8.63 11.44
C LEU A 6 -8.41 7.95 12.80
N THR A 7 -7.20 7.52 13.15
CA THR A 7 -6.90 6.73 14.36
C THR A 7 -6.18 7.53 15.46
N GLY A 8 -5.59 8.68 15.11
CA GLY A 8 -4.83 9.52 16.04
C GLY A 8 -4.72 10.99 15.62
N GLU A 9 -4.42 11.83 16.60
CA GLU A 9 -4.09 13.25 16.44
C GLU A 9 -2.57 13.41 16.42
N VAL A 10 -2.06 14.29 15.56
CA VAL A 10 -0.62 14.49 15.40
C VAL A 10 -0.22 15.89 15.86
N TYR A 11 0.80 15.96 16.71
CA TYR A 11 1.37 17.19 17.24
C TYR A 11 2.86 17.28 16.87
N ARG A 12 3.25 18.39 16.24
CA ARG A 12 4.65 18.79 16.12
C ARG A 12 5.05 19.48 17.43
N LEU A 13 5.99 18.89 18.16
CA LEU A 13 6.52 19.44 19.40
C LEU A 13 7.91 19.99 19.17
N ARG A 14 8.25 21.11 19.82
CA ARG A 14 9.61 21.64 19.87
C ARG A 14 10.09 21.65 21.32
N ILE A 15 11.10 20.84 21.63
CA ILE A 15 11.64 20.66 22.99
C ILE A 15 13.16 20.79 22.93
N ALA A 16 13.72 21.73 23.69
CA ALA A 16 15.17 22.00 23.73
C ALA A 16 15.80 22.18 22.33
N GLY A 17 15.11 22.90 21.44
CA GLY A 17 15.57 23.17 20.06
C GLY A 17 15.44 22.00 19.08
N LYS A 18 14.97 20.83 19.53
CA LYS A 18 14.70 19.67 18.67
C LYS A 18 13.20 19.53 18.40
N GLU A 19 12.87 18.95 17.25
CA GLU A 19 11.49 18.75 16.84
C GLU A 19 11.08 17.28 16.85
N TYR A 20 9.85 17.04 17.29
CA TYR A 20 9.29 15.72 17.50
C TYR A 20 7.88 15.63 16.93
N ASN A 21 7.52 14.42 16.55
CA ASN A 21 6.16 14.04 16.21
C ASN A 21 5.57 13.23 17.37
N LEU A 22 4.52 13.77 18.01
CA LEU A 22 3.71 13.06 18.99
C LEU A 22 2.37 12.67 18.33
N LYS A 23 2.18 11.36 18.09
CA LYS A 23 0.88 10.80 17.71
C LYS A 23 0.14 10.38 18.97
N LYS A 24 -1.03 10.96 19.19
CA LYS A 24 -1.93 10.66 20.30
C LYS A 24 -3.13 9.89 19.78
N ARG A 25 -3.43 8.74 20.39
CA ARG A 25 -4.62 7.95 20.09
C ARG A 25 -5.90 8.76 20.35
N ARG A 26 -6.88 8.68 19.45
CA ARG A 26 -8.20 9.27 19.69
C ARG A 26 -8.97 8.48 20.75
N ALA A 27 -9.81 9.16 21.52
CA ALA A 27 -10.74 8.49 22.45
C ALA A 27 -11.73 7.59 21.69
N VAL A 28 -12.19 8.04 20.52
CA VAL A 28 -13.01 7.28 19.57
C VAL A 28 -12.29 7.29 18.23
N ALA A 29 -11.97 6.10 17.70
CA ALA A 29 -11.37 5.98 16.37
C ALA A 29 -12.39 6.39 15.29
N GLY A 30 -11.93 7.12 14.27
CA GLY A 30 -12.73 7.49 13.10
C GLY A 30 -13.01 6.33 12.16
N VAL A 31 -12.40 5.17 12.40
CA VAL A 31 -12.70 3.92 11.69
C VAL A 31 -13.42 2.97 12.65
N ALA A 32 -14.66 2.62 12.33
CA ALA A 32 -15.53 1.85 13.22
C ALA A 32 -15.20 0.34 13.28
N ASN A 33 -14.52 -0.20 12.26
CA ASN A 33 -14.21 -1.63 12.20
C ASN A 33 -13.13 -2.05 13.22
N LEU A 34 -13.03 -3.35 13.49
CA LEU A 34 -12.12 -3.91 14.50
C LEU A 34 -10.65 -3.54 14.24
N ASN A 35 -10.22 -3.56 12.97
CA ASN A 35 -8.86 -3.20 12.56
C ASN A 35 -8.56 -1.74 12.91
N GLY A 36 -9.51 -0.83 12.66
CA GLY A 36 -9.42 0.57 13.04
C GLY A 36 -9.30 0.78 14.55
N GLN A 37 -10.11 0.06 15.33
CA GLN A 37 -10.07 0.13 16.80
C GLN A 37 -8.77 -0.40 17.40
N LEU A 38 -8.18 -1.45 16.80
CA LEU A 38 -6.94 -2.07 17.27
C LEU A 38 -5.67 -1.46 16.64
N SER A 39 -5.80 -0.62 15.60
CA SER A 39 -4.69 -0.02 14.86
C SER A 39 -3.61 0.60 15.75
N PHE A 40 -3.99 1.33 16.81
CA PHE A 40 -3.01 1.96 17.70
C PHE A 40 -2.25 0.94 18.56
N LEU A 41 -2.94 -0.12 19.04
CA LEU A 41 -2.27 -1.22 19.73
C LEU A 41 -1.27 -1.90 18.79
N ASN A 42 -1.72 -2.17 17.56
CA ASN A 42 -0.88 -2.78 16.56
C ASN A 42 0.33 -1.91 16.25
N GLU A 43 0.15 -0.60 16.04
CA GLU A 43 1.26 0.32 15.77
C GLU A 43 2.28 0.30 16.91
N VAL A 44 1.87 0.37 18.19
CA VAL A 44 2.80 0.27 19.33
C VAL A 44 3.61 -1.02 19.28
N GLN A 45 2.97 -2.16 18.99
CA GLN A 45 3.66 -3.45 18.87
C GLN A 45 4.61 -3.49 17.67
N ARG A 46 4.21 -2.95 16.51
CA ARG A 46 5.03 -2.92 15.30
C ARG A 46 6.23 -1.99 15.47
N ARG A 47 6.05 -0.82 16.07
CA ARG A 47 7.11 0.12 16.43
C ARG A 47 8.16 -0.55 17.31
N GLN A 48 7.73 -1.35 18.30
CA GLN A 48 8.64 -2.11 19.13
C GLN A 48 9.41 -3.19 18.33
N ALA A 49 8.73 -3.95 17.48
CA ALA A 49 9.37 -4.95 16.64
C ALA A 49 10.41 -4.34 15.69
N LEU A 50 10.05 -3.25 15.01
CA LEU A 50 10.93 -2.49 14.12
C LEU A 50 12.12 -1.91 14.87
N GLN A 51 11.93 -1.39 16.09
CA GLN A 51 13.03 -0.86 16.88
C GLN A 51 14.06 -1.95 17.21
N ARG A 52 13.62 -3.17 17.58
CA ARG A 52 14.54 -4.30 17.80
C ARG A 52 15.37 -4.64 16.54
N LEU A 53 14.76 -4.53 15.36
CA LEU A 53 15.46 -4.74 14.08
C LEU A 53 16.46 -3.62 13.78
N LYS A 54 16.16 -2.39 14.20
CA LYS A 54 17.07 -1.23 14.07
C LYS A 54 18.21 -1.23 15.09
N ASP A 55 18.00 -1.85 16.26
CA ASP A 55 19.01 -1.99 17.30
C ASP A 55 20.03 -3.10 16.99
N ASN A 56 19.67 -4.06 16.12
CA ASN A 56 20.57 -5.12 15.67
C ASN A 56 21.46 -4.63 14.50
N PRO A 57 22.80 -4.57 14.65
CA PRO A 57 23.71 -4.07 13.61
C PRO A 57 23.64 -4.80 12.27
N VAL A 58 23.23 -6.08 12.26
CA VAL A 58 23.12 -6.89 11.05
C VAL A 58 21.92 -6.46 10.20
N THR A 59 20.81 -6.10 10.84
CA THR A 59 19.56 -5.75 10.17
C THR A 59 19.37 -4.24 10.03
N ALA A 60 19.95 -3.44 10.92
CA ALA A 60 19.77 -1.99 10.98
C ALA A 60 19.93 -1.25 9.64
N PRO A 61 20.93 -1.56 8.78
CA PRO A 61 21.10 -0.86 7.51
C PRO A 61 19.91 -0.98 6.54
N ARG A 62 19.05 -2.00 6.69
CA ARG A 62 17.89 -2.22 5.83
C ARG A 62 16.61 -1.52 6.32
N PHE A 63 16.66 -0.91 7.51
CA PHE A 63 15.52 -0.26 8.16
C PHE A 63 15.76 1.25 8.40
N THR A 64 16.67 1.84 7.64
CA THR A 64 17.02 3.28 7.69
C THR A 64 15.86 4.17 7.23
N HIS A 65 15.04 3.69 6.30
CA HIS A 65 13.86 4.38 5.76
C HIS A 65 12.60 4.25 6.62
N ILE A 66 12.69 3.59 7.78
CA ILE A 66 11.60 3.50 8.75
C ILE A 66 11.83 4.54 9.83
N VAL A 67 10.80 5.34 10.13
CA VAL A 67 10.87 6.36 11.18
C VAL A 67 11.31 5.76 12.54
N PRO A 68 12.26 6.37 13.27
CA PRO A 68 12.64 5.91 14.61
C PRO A 68 11.51 6.02 15.63
N THR A 69 11.52 5.13 16.64
CA THR A 69 10.61 5.23 17.79
C THR A 69 11.41 5.71 19.00
N LEU A 70 11.06 6.87 19.56
CA LEU A 70 11.68 7.38 20.78
C LEU A 70 10.94 6.90 22.02
N TYR A 71 9.60 6.86 21.94
CA TYR A 71 8.75 6.39 23.02
C TYR A 71 7.43 5.89 22.46
N ALA A 72 6.86 4.85 23.07
CA ALA A 72 5.58 4.29 22.69
C ALA A 72 4.91 3.68 23.91
N ASP A 73 3.69 4.12 24.22
CA ASP A 73 2.90 3.57 25.32
C ASP A 73 1.42 3.49 24.94
N TYR A 74 0.91 2.26 24.92
CA TYR A 74 -0.48 1.98 24.58
C TYR A 74 -1.47 2.51 25.62
N ARG A 75 -1.13 2.43 26.91
CA ARG A 75 -2.00 2.85 28.02
C ARG A 75 -2.12 4.36 28.08
N LEU A 76 -1.02 5.07 27.82
CA LEU A 76 -1.03 6.52 27.68
C LEU A 76 -1.61 6.98 26.34
N GLY A 77 -1.70 6.08 25.35
CA GLY A 77 -2.19 6.39 24.03
C GLY A 77 -1.26 7.31 23.26
N ILE A 78 0.06 7.19 23.44
CA ILE A 78 1.05 8.07 22.79
C ILE A 78 2.17 7.31 22.09
N LEU A 79 2.60 7.87 20.95
CA LEU A 79 3.78 7.47 20.19
C LEU A 79 4.60 8.73 19.92
N LEU A 80 5.89 8.69 20.21
CA LEU A 80 6.84 9.77 19.99
C LEU A 80 7.92 9.29 19.01
N SER A 81 8.13 10.07 17.96
CA SER A 81 9.22 9.90 17.00
C SER A 81 9.91 11.24 16.75
N PRO A 82 11.11 11.26 16.15
CA PRO A 82 11.65 12.49 15.58
C PRO A 82 10.66 13.09 14.58
N TRP A 83 10.65 14.41 14.47
CA TRP A 83 9.96 15.08 13.37
C TRP A 83 10.68 14.75 12.06
N ILE A 84 9.92 14.33 11.04
CA ILE A 84 10.44 14.17 9.68
C ILE A 84 10.25 15.52 8.99
N ASP A 85 11.35 16.18 8.67
CA ASP A 85 11.32 17.39 7.86
C ASP A 85 11.31 17.00 6.37
N GLY A 86 10.14 16.56 5.93
CA GLY A 86 9.92 16.06 4.59
C GLY A 86 8.51 16.35 4.07
N GLU A 87 8.34 16.12 2.78
CA GLU A 87 7.12 16.41 2.03
C GLU A 87 6.50 15.14 1.45
N LEU A 88 5.22 15.22 1.08
CA LEU A 88 4.57 14.13 0.37
C LEU A 88 5.28 13.87 -0.96
N ILE A 89 5.29 12.63 -1.42
CA ILE A 89 5.83 12.30 -2.74
C ILE A 89 4.99 13.02 -3.82
N HIS A 90 5.61 13.96 -4.53
CA HIS A 90 5.06 14.62 -5.71
C HIS A 90 5.59 13.96 -7.00
N HIS A 91 6.88 13.65 -7.02
CA HIS A 91 7.54 12.96 -8.13
C HIS A 91 8.09 11.62 -7.64
N LEU A 92 7.59 10.52 -8.21
CA LEU A 92 8.08 9.19 -7.89
C LEU A 92 9.25 8.83 -8.81
N THR A 93 10.44 8.72 -8.23
CA THR A 93 11.68 8.40 -8.94
C THR A 93 12.11 6.95 -8.71
N PRO A 94 12.88 6.33 -9.63
CA PRO A 94 13.41 4.99 -9.42
C PRO A 94 14.21 4.81 -8.10
N PRO A 95 15.05 5.77 -7.66
CA PRO A 95 15.70 5.70 -6.35
C PRO A 95 14.72 5.61 -5.17
N LEU A 96 13.64 6.39 -5.17
CA LEU A 96 12.64 6.34 -4.09
C LEU A 96 11.91 4.98 -4.06
N ILE A 97 11.57 4.43 -5.23
CA ILE A 97 10.99 3.09 -5.35
C ILE A 97 11.97 2.04 -4.82
N ALA A 98 13.27 2.16 -5.14
CA ALA A 98 14.28 1.22 -4.67
C ALA A 98 14.47 1.27 -3.15
N GLN A 99 14.46 2.47 -2.54
CA GLN A 99 14.49 2.64 -1.07
C GLN A 99 13.28 1.96 -0.42
N LEU A 100 12.07 2.20 -0.95
CA LEU A 100 10.83 1.60 -0.46
C LEU A 100 10.85 0.08 -0.59
N PHE A 101 11.16 -0.45 -1.77
CA PHE A 101 11.13 -1.90 -2.03
C PHE A 101 12.18 -2.65 -1.23
N THR A 102 13.39 -2.11 -1.07
CA THR A 102 14.42 -2.74 -0.23
C THR A 102 13.97 -2.80 1.24
N THR A 103 13.29 -1.76 1.71
CA THR A 103 12.74 -1.69 3.07
C THR A 103 11.59 -2.69 3.26
N LEU A 104 10.64 -2.74 2.32
CA LEU A 104 9.49 -3.65 2.40
C LEU A 104 9.88 -5.12 2.21
N GLU A 105 10.84 -5.40 1.33
CA GLU A 105 11.48 -6.71 1.21
C GLU A 105 12.07 -7.14 2.56
N ALA A 106 12.79 -6.24 3.25
CA ALA A 106 13.33 -6.52 4.58
C ALA A 106 12.23 -6.75 5.62
N CYS A 107 11.14 -5.97 5.59
CA CYS A 107 9.98 -6.20 6.46
C CYS A 107 9.37 -7.59 6.25
N GLU A 108 9.09 -7.97 5.01
CA GLU A 108 8.49 -9.28 4.71
C GLU A 108 9.42 -10.43 5.11
N GLU A 109 10.75 -10.31 4.92
CA GLU A 109 11.71 -11.30 5.41
C GLU A 109 11.69 -11.48 6.94
N GLN A 110 11.29 -10.44 7.68
CA GLN A 110 11.09 -10.49 9.13
C GLN A 110 9.66 -10.86 9.53
N GLY A 111 8.83 -11.27 8.56
CA GLY A 111 7.44 -11.63 8.81
C GLY A 111 6.56 -10.44 9.14
N LEU A 112 6.80 -9.29 8.52
CA LEU A 112 5.99 -8.07 8.67
C LEU A 112 5.41 -7.66 7.31
N MET A 113 4.08 -7.70 7.20
CA MET A 113 3.35 -7.27 5.99
C MET A 113 2.73 -5.89 6.22
N GLU A 114 3.08 -4.90 5.41
CA GLU A 114 2.45 -3.57 5.41
C GLU A 114 1.29 -3.54 4.41
N TRP A 115 0.11 -3.12 4.88
CA TRP A 115 -1.10 -3.08 4.08
C TRP A 115 -1.50 -1.67 3.63
N ASP A 116 -1.03 -0.62 4.32
CA ASP A 116 -1.45 0.76 4.06
C ASP A 116 -0.29 1.62 3.53
N LEU A 117 0.21 1.26 2.35
CA LEU A 117 1.24 2.01 1.61
C LEU A 117 0.65 3.23 0.89
N CYS A 118 -0.23 4.00 1.55
CA CYS A 118 -0.88 5.16 0.95
C CYS A 118 0.04 6.40 0.95
N ARG A 119 -0.34 7.41 0.15
CA ARG A 119 0.42 8.68 0.04
C ARG A 119 0.64 9.36 1.40
N GLY A 120 -0.31 9.24 2.31
CA GLY A 120 -0.24 9.87 3.64
C GLY A 120 0.80 9.27 4.58
N ASN A 121 1.32 8.08 4.26
CA ASN A 121 2.25 7.31 5.11
C ASN A 121 3.69 7.32 4.57
N LEU A 122 3.95 8.11 3.52
CA LEU A 122 5.23 8.22 2.84
C LEU A 122 5.65 9.70 2.75
N LEU A 123 6.82 10.02 3.28
CA LEU A 123 7.44 11.35 3.16
C LEU A 123 8.82 11.21 2.52
N VAL A 124 9.28 12.28 1.87
CA VAL A 124 10.64 12.40 1.34
C VAL A 124 11.26 13.65 1.93
N ASP A 125 12.42 13.51 2.55
CA ASP A 125 13.15 14.66 3.08
C ASP A 125 13.99 15.37 2.00
N HIS A 126 14.62 16.46 2.40
CA HIS A 126 15.46 17.29 1.55
C HIS A 126 16.77 16.60 1.08
N GLN A 127 17.10 15.42 1.62
CA GLN A 127 18.18 14.55 1.14
C GLN A 127 17.69 13.48 0.16
N GLU A 128 16.45 13.57 -0.32
CA GLU A 128 15.81 12.54 -1.16
C GLU A 128 15.71 11.17 -0.46
N GLN A 129 15.68 11.16 0.88
CA GLN A 129 15.45 9.95 1.65
C GLN A 129 13.95 9.76 1.91
N LEU A 130 13.46 8.59 1.55
CA LEU A 130 12.11 8.14 1.83
C LEU A 130 11.98 7.72 3.30
N TRP A 131 10.85 8.09 3.89
CA TRP A 131 10.43 7.74 5.23
C TRP A 131 9.05 7.09 5.20
N LEU A 132 8.99 5.84 5.67
CA LEU A 132 7.75 5.12 5.96
C LEU A 132 7.40 5.29 7.44
N PHE A 133 6.14 5.60 7.71
CA PHE A 133 5.56 5.75 9.04
C PHE A 133 4.09 5.31 9.06
N ASP A 134 3.51 5.25 10.26
CA ASP A 134 2.15 4.75 10.52
C ASP A 134 1.97 3.25 10.23
N PHE A 135 2.34 2.41 11.21
CA PHE A 135 2.32 0.95 11.09
C PHE A 135 1.04 0.33 11.68
N GLY A 136 -0.05 1.09 11.73
CA GLY A 136 -1.31 0.63 12.32
C GLY A 136 -1.92 -0.58 11.61
N TYR A 137 -1.61 -0.77 10.33
CA TYR A 137 -2.06 -1.88 9.49
C TYR A 137 -0.92 -2.80 9.06
N MET A 138 0.22 -2.79 9.76
CA MET A 138 1.28 -3.77 9.54
C MET A 138 1.04 -4.99 10.43
N TYR A 139 0.97 -6.19 9.84
CA TYR A 139 0.63 -7.43 10.57
C TYR A 139 1.73 -8.48 10.47
N PRO A 140 1.92 -9.30 11.52
CA PRO A 140 2.88 -10.40 11.49
C PRO A 140 2.41 -11.55 10.61
N PHE A 141 3.35 -12.30 10.03
CA PHE A 141 3.11 -13.55 9.31
C PHE A 141 4.37 -14.43 9.30
N ASP A 142 4.26 -15.70 8.92
CA ASP A 142 5.40 -16.58 8.68
C ASP A 142 5.80 -16.55 7.20
N PRO A 143 6.86 -15.81 6.80
CA PRO A 143 7.23 -15.65 5.40
C PRO A 143 7.78 -16.93 4.76
N LEU A 144 8.07 -17.96 5.55
CA LEU A 144 8.52 -19.25 5.05
C LEU A 144 7.34 -20.20 4.77
N ARG A 145 6.13 -19.91 5.28
CA ARG A 145 4.98 -20.81 5.19
C ARG A 145 3.74 -20.17 4.59
N GLU A 146 3.66 -18.84 4.60
CA GLU A 146 2.50 -18.04 4.25
C GLU A 146 2.85 -17.03 3.13
N PHE A 147 1.85 -16.54 2.40
CA PHE A 147 2.04 -15.51 1.38
C PHE A 147 2.12 -14.12 2.00
N ASN A 148 1.27 -13.86 3.00
CA ASN A 148 1.15 -12.62 3.75
C ASN A 148 0.44 -12.90 5.10
N SER A 149 0.02 -11.86 5.82
CA SER A 149 -0.65 -11.99 7.13
C SER A 149 -2.04 -12.62 7.12
N ASN A 150 -2.61 -12.90 5.95
CA ASN A 150 -3.83 -13.71 5.81
C ASN A 150 -3.48 -15.18 5.51
N GLY A 151 -2.23 -15.60 5.75
CA GLY A 151 -1.77 -16.94 5.52
C GLY A 151 -1.63 -17.24 4.03
N LEU A 152 -2.37 -18.24 3.56
CA LEU A 152 -2.39 -18.68 2.16
C LEU A 152 -3.65 -18.26 1.42
N ALA A 153 -4.62 -17.64 2.10
CA ALA A 153 -5.96 -17.42 1.57
C ALA A 153 -5.99 -16.33 0.49
N ASP A 154 -5.17 -15.29 0.64
CA ASP A 154 -5.18 -14.12 -0.25
C ASP A 154 -3.84 -13.94 -0.98
N PRO A 155 -3.51 -14.80 -1.96
CA PRO A 155 -2.22 -14.76 -2.68
C PRO A 155 -2.02 -13.48 -3.48
N LEU A 156 -3.09 -12.70 -3.72
CA LEU A 156 -2.98 -11.46 -4.47
C LEU A 156 -2.14 -10.41 -3.75
N PHE A 157 -2.18 -10.38 -2.42
CA PHE A 157 -1.63 -9.28 -1.65
C PHE A 157 -0.17 -9.50 -1.27
N HIS A 158 0.67 -8.57 -1.69
CA HIS A 158 2.10 -8.53 -1.42
C HIS A 158 2.58 -7.07 -1.54
N PHE A 159 3.76 -6.70 -1.02
CA PHE A 159 4.06 -5.27 -0.86
C PHE A 159 4.04 -4.44 -2.16
N VAL A 160 4.45 -5.02 -3.31
CA VAL A 160 4.43 -4.33 -4.61
C VAL A 160 3.00 -4.02 -5.02
N GLU A 161 2.10 -5.00 -4.85
CA GLU A 161 0.69 -4.85 -5.14
C GLU A 161 0.03 -3.86 -4.18
N ARG A 162 0.36 -3.88 -2.88
CA ARG A 162 -0.15 -2.91 -1.91
C ARG A 162 0.30 -1.49 -2.26
N PHE A 163 1.55 -1.30 -2.68
CA PHE A 163 2.04 -0.01 -3.16
C PHE A 163 1.32 0.44 -4.44
N GLU A 164 1.07 -0.49 -5.35
CA GLU A 164 0.33 -0.21 -6.59
C GLU A 164 -1.07 0.32 -6.31
N THR A 165 -1.81 -0.42 -5.50
CA THR A 165 -3.21 -0.17 -5.14
C THR A 165 -3.35 1.12 -4.34
N ARG A 166 -2.57 1.25 -3.26
CA ARG A 166 -2.72 2.32 -2.26
C ARG A 166 -2.05 3.64 -2.69
N PHE A 167 -1.12 3.62 -3.65
CA PHE A 167 -0.37 4.81 -4.06
C PHE A 167 -0.16 4.94 -5.58
N PHE A 168 0.48 3.96 -6.22
CA PHE A 168 1.06 4.18 -7.54
C PHE A 168 0.03 4.53 -8.62
N PHE A 169 -1.08 3.79 -8.70
CA PHE A 169 -2.06 4.02 -9.76
C PHE A 169 -2.90 5.29 -9.55
N SER A 170 -3.10 5.75 -8.31
CA SER A 170 -3.68 7.07 -8.07
C SER A 170 -2.69 8.20 -8.36
N TRP A 171 -1.40 8.00 -8.07
CA TRP A 171 -0.36 8.93 -8.48
C TRP A 171 -0.28 9.05 -10.01
N LEU A 172 -0.31 7.93 -10.75
CA LEU A 172 -0.38 7.95 -12.22
C LEU A 172 -1.61 8.71 -12.73
N MET A 173 -2.79 8.40 -12.18
CA MET A 173 -4.06 9.01 -12.58
C MET A 173 -4.08 10.52 -12.36
N THR A 174 -3.41 11.02 -11.31
CA THR A 174 -3.53 12.43 -10.89
C THR A 174 -2.32 13.30 -11.21
N GLN A 175 -1.14 12.71 -11.38
CA GLN A 175 0.12 13.45 -11.54
C GLN A 175 0.84 13.18 -12.87
N VAL A 176 0.55 12.08 -13.55
CA VAL A 176 1.27 11.69 -14.77
C VAL A 176 0.38 11.82 -16.01
N PRO A 177 0.68 12.78 -16.90
CA PRO A 177 -0.13 12.99 -18.10
C PRO A 177 0.17 11.95 -19.18
N GLY A 178 -0.88 11.29 -19.65
CA GLY A 178 -0.84 10.45 -20.85
C GLY A 178 -0.35 9.02 -20.64
N ALA A 179 -0.90 8.11 -21.43
CA ALA A 179 -0.69 6.67 -21.29
C ALA A 179 0.78 6.24 -21.50
N GLU A 180 1.51 6.92 -22.40
CA GLU A 180 2.91 6.57 -22.68
C GLU A 180 3.82 6.81 -21.47
N GLN A 181 3.68 7.97 -20.82
CA GLN A 181 4.45 8.31 -19.62
C GLN A 181 4.06 7.39 -18.45
N GLN A 182 2.77 7.11 -18.28
CA GLN A 182 2.29 6.18 -17.26
C GLN A 182 2.89 4.77 -17.45
N LEU A 183 2.92 4.27 -18.68
CA LEU A 183 3.53 2.98 -19.01
C LEU A 183 5.05 3.00 -18.79
N ALA A 184 5.72 4.12 -19.02
CA ALA A 184 7.15 4.26 -18.73
C ALA A 184 7.44 4.16 -17.22
N HIS A 185 6.70 4.89 -16.38
CA HIS A 185 6.82 4.77 -14.93
C HIS A 185 6.51 3.35 -14.44
N TYR A 186 5.49 2.72 -15.02
CA TYR A 186 5.15 1.34 -14.68
C TYR A 186 6.25 0.35 -15.06
N ARG A 187 6.91 0.54 -16.21
CA ARG A 187 8.08 -0.25 -16.61
C ARG A 187 9.18 -0.18 -15.56
N ASP A 188 9.49 1.01 -15.09
CA ASP A 188 10.55 1.23 -14.09
C ASP A 188 10.18 0.59 -12.75
N LEU A 189 8.92 0.75 -12.32
CA LEU A 189 8.40 0.08 -11.13
C LEU A 189 8.53 -1.44 -11.24
N LYS A 190 8.13 -2.04 -12.37
CA LYS A 190 8.21 -3.50 -12.58
C LYS A 190 9.63 -4.01 -12.68
N ARG A 191 10.57 -3.24 -13.24
CA ARG A 191 11.99 -3.59 -13.22
C ARG A 191 12.50 -3.72 -11.79
N LEU A 192 12.23 -2.72 -10.95
CA LEU A 192 12.64 -2.72 -9.54
C LEU A 192 11.92 -3.81 -8.72
N ALA A 193 10.63 -4.04 -8.99
CA ALA A 193 9.87 -5.11 -8.36
C ALA A 193 10.44 -6.50 -8.67
N LEU A 194 10.79 -6.74 -9.94
CA LEU A 194 11.40 -7.99 -10.39
C LEU A 194 12.77 -8.22 -9.74
N GLU A 195 13.60 -7.19 -9.64
CA GLU A 195 14.89 -7.27 -8.96
C GLU A 195 14.74 -7.60 -7.48
N SER A 196 13.80 -6.94 -6.79
CA SER A 196 13.51 -7.24 -5.39
C SER A 196 12.99 -8.66 -5.19
N TYR A 197 12.04 -9.11 -6.00
CA TYR A 197 11.46 -10.45 -5.81
C TYR A 197 12.42 -11.58 -6.22
N ARG A 198 13.39 -11.30 -7.11
CA ARG A 198 14.51 -12.22 -7.35
C ARG A 198 15.38 -12.42 -6.10
N ARG A 199 15.69 -11.33 -5.38
CA ARG A 199 16.42 -11.41 -4.09
C ARG A 199 15.58 -12.14 -3.04
N LYS A 200 14.28 -11.81 -2.91
CA LYS A 200 13.35 -12.51 -2.03
C LYS A 200 13.29 -14.02 -2.33
N LEU A 201 13.21 -14.42 -3.60
CA LEU A 201 13.22 -15.84 -3.98
C LEU A 201 14.53 -16.54 -3.61
N ALA A 202 15.68 -15.88 -3.80
CA ALA A 202 16.96 -16.43 -3.36
C ALA A 202 16.98 -16.62 -1.83
N TRP A 203 16.48 -15.64 -1.09
CA TRP A 203 16.33 -15.69 0.37
C TRP A 203 15.40 -16.82 0.84
N LEU A 204 14.25 -16.99 0.19
CA LEU A 204 13.26 -18.05 0.49
C LEU A 204 13.86 -19.44 0.26
N ARG A 205 14.57 -19.61 -0.86
CA ARG A 205 15.26 -20.87 -1.19
C ARG A 205 16.34 -21.20 -0.17
N ALA A 206 17.17 -20.22 0.19
CA ALA A 206 18.24 -20.40 1.17
C ALA A 206 17.70 -20.79 2.56
N ARG A 207 16.48 -20.36 2.90
CA ARG A 207 15.80 -20.71 4.16
C ARG A 207 14.83 -21.88 4.05
N GLN A 208 14.83 -22.60 2.92
CA GLN A 208 13.97 -23.76 2.71
C GLN A 208 12.47 -23.46 2.96
N ALA A 209 12.00 -22.30 2.50
CA ALA A 209 10.58 -21.94 2.56
C ALA A 209 9.70 -23.02 1.91
N ALA A 210 8.46 -23.14 2.35
CA ALA A 210 7.49 -24.10 1.83
C ALA A 210 7.38 -24.01 0.29
N PRO A 211 7.25 -25.15 -0.42
CA PRO A 211 7.24 -25.17 -1.88
C PRO A 211 6.19 -24.24 -2.51
N GLN A 212 5.01 -24.16 -1.91
CA GLN A 212 3.93 -23.29 -2.37
C GLN A 212 4.28 -21.80 -2.31
N VAL A 213 5.01 -21.36 -1.28
CA VAL A 213 5.47 -19.97 -1.13
C VAL A 213 6.51 -19.65 -2.20
N GLN A 214 7.47 -20.55 -2.42
CA GLN A 214 8.46 -20.39 -3.48
C GLN A 214 7.81 -20.35 -4.87
N ALA A 215 6.87 -21.26 -5.14
CA ALA A 215 6.17 -21.33 -6.42
C ALA A 215 5.34 -20.06 -6.68
N HIS A 216 4.66 -19.54 -5.67
CA HIS A 216 3.87 -18.32 -5.77
C HIS A 216 4.73 -17.11 -6.18
N PHE A 217 5.81 -16.82 -5.45
CA PHE A 217 6.69 -15.69 -5.82
C PHE A 217 7.45 -15.95 -7.13
N GLN A 218 7.70 -17.21 -7.50
CA GLN A 218 8.27 -17.56 -8.79
C GLN A 218 7.31 -17.23 -9.94
N GLN A 219 6.01 -17.51 -9.80
CA GLN A 219 5.00 -17.14 -10.80
C GLN A 219 4.91 -15.64 -10.98
N ILE A 220 4.90 -14.87 -9.88
CA ILE A 220 4.90 -13.40 -9.93
C ILE A 220 6.12 -12.88 -10.72
N THR A 221 7.33 -13.34 -10.37
CA THR A 221 8.55 -12.89 -11.07
C THR A 221 8.58 -13.29 -12.54
N ALA A 222 8.07 -14.48 -12.89
CA ALA A 222 7.98 -14.93 -14.27
C ALA A 222 7.04 -14.05 -15.08
N ARG A 223 5.87 -13.70 -14.52
CA ARG A 223 4.89 -12.80 -15.15
C ARG A 223 5.50 -11.43 -15.43
N TRP A 224 6.18 -10.83 -14.46
CA TRP A 224 6.84 -9.52 -14.64
C TRP A 224 8.01 -9.59 -15.63
N ALA A 225 8.83 -10.63 -15.58
CA ALA A 225 9.93 -10.82 -16.52
C ALA A 225 9.42 -10.95 -17.96
N SER A 226 8.35 -11.72 -18.19
CA SER A 226 7.73 -11.85 -19.50
C SER A 226 7.14 -10.53 -19.99
N ALA A 227 6.46 -9.78 -19.11
CA ALA A 227 5.89 -8.49 -19.45
C ALA A 227 6.98 -7.46 -19.80
N LEU A 228 8.10 -7.43 -19.08
CA LEU A 228 9.20 -6.51 -19.36
C LEU A 228 9.95 -6.81 -20.65
N ALA A 229 9.87 -8.06 -21.16
CA ALA A 229 10.53 -8.48 -22.39
C ALA A 229 9.76 -8.11 -23.67
N ASP A 230 8.46 -7.82 -23.59
CA ASP A 230 7.60 -7.48 -24.72
C ASP A 230 6.76 -6.23 -24.40
N PRO A 231 6.92 -5.12 -25.15
CA PRO A 231 6.11 -3.91 -24.95
C PRO A 231 4.60 -4.17 -24.96
N ALA A 232 4.11 -5.10 -25.78
CA ALA A 232 2.69 -5.41 -25.83
C ALA A 232 2.23 -6.16 -24.57
N ALA A 233 3.03 -7.13 -24.09
CA ALA A 233 2.79 -7.81 -22.82
C ALA A 233 2.84 -6.85 -21.63
N LEU A 234 3.76 -5.87 -21.62
CA LEU A 234 3.82 -4.84 -20.58
C LEU A 234 2.53 -4.01 -20.54
N SER A 235 2.05 -3.57 -21.70
CA SER A 235 0.80 -2.80 -21.82
C SER A 235 -0.41 -3.61 -21.36
N ARG A 236 -0.49 -4.90 -21.70
CA ARG A 236 -1.55 -5.79 -21.20
C ARG A 236 -1.49 -5.94 -19.68
N LEU A 237 -0.31 -6.19 -19.14
CA LEU A 237 -0.13 -6.31 -17.69
C LEU A 237 -0.50 -5.01 -16.96
N PHE A 238 -0.07 -3.86 -17.50
CA PHE A 238 -0.43 -2.54 -16.97
C PHE A 238 -1.94 -2.37 -16.87
N ALA A 239 -2.67 -2.65 -17.96
CA ALA A 239 -4.12 -2.48 -17.99
C ALA A 239 -4.83 -3.35 -16.94
N VAL A 240 -4.41 -4.61 -16.80
CA VAL A 240 -5.01 -5.56 -15.84
C VAL A 240 -4.70 -5.16 -14.39
N GLU A 241 -3.46 -4.80 -14.08
CA GLU A 241 -3.07 -4.42 -12.72
C GLU A 241 -3.57 -3.02 -12.33
N ALA A 242 -3.72 -2.10 -13.29
CA ALA A 242 -4.41 -0.82 -13.09
C ALA A 242 -5.87 -1.05 -12.72
N PHE A 243 -6.56 -1.91 -13.48
CA PHE A 243 -7.94 -2.29 -13.21
C PHE A 243 -8.10 -2.90 -11.82
N ARG A 244 -7.26 -3.90 -11.50
CA ARG A 244 -7.21 -4.53 -10.18
C ARG A 244 -7.00 -3.52 -9.05
N SER A 245 -6.03 -2.63 -9.21
CA SER A 245 -5.70 -1.61 -8.21
C SER A 245 -6.85 -0.65 -7.97
N HIS A 246 -7.51 -0.16 -9.03
CA HIS A 246 -8.66 0.73 -8.87
C HIS A 246 -9.85 0.03 -8.24
N VAL A 247 -10.14 -1.21 -8.64
CA VAL A 247 -11.21 -2.01 -8.03
C VAL A 247 -10.98 -2.18 -6.53
N LEU A 248 -9.79 -2.63 -6.11
CA LEU A 248 -9.50 -2.87 -4.70
C LEU A 248 -9.61 -1.59 -3.86
N ASP A 249 -9.08 -0.46 -4.36
CA ASP A 249 -9.13 0.77 -3.58
C ASP A 249 -10.56 1.35 -3.50
N ILE A 250 -11.40 1.12 -4.52
CA ILE A 250 -12.83 1.44 -4.45
C ILE A 250 -13.52 0.62 -3.36
N GLU A 251 -13.26 -0.69 -3.30
CA GLU A 251 -13.85 -1.54 -2.26
C GLU A 251 -13.39 -1.11 -0.87
N ASP A 252 -12.09 -0.84 -0.69
CA ASP A 252 -11.54 -0.39 0.60
C ASP A 252 -12.18 0.94 1.04
N ASP A 253 -12.29 1.92 0.13
CA ASP A 253 -12.90 3.22 0.43
C ASP A 253 -14.39 3.10 0.81
N LEU A 254 -15.15 2.24 0.10
CA LEU A 254 -16.57 2.02 0.37
C LEU A 254 -16.79 1.30 1.71
N HIS A 255 -16.01 0.26 1.99
CA HIS A 255 -16.09 -0.47 3.26
C HIS A 255 -15.68 0.42 4.43
N GLY A 256 -14.66 1.25 4.25
CA GLY A 256 -14.18 2.21 5.25
C GLY A 256 -15.04 3.47 5.40
N GLN A 257 -16.01 3.69 4.50
CA GLN A 257 -16.76 4.95 4.36
C GLN A 257 -15.83 6.18 4.25
N SER A 258 -14.66 6.00 3.65
CA SER A 258 -13.60 7.00 3.51
C SER A 258 -13.54 7.60 2.11
N CYS A 259 -14.64 7.52 1.35
CA CYS A 259 -14.68 7.97 -0.04
C CYS A 259 -14.27 9.44 -0.20
N THR A 260 -13.47 9.70 -1.24
CA THR A 260 -13.02 11.02 -1.66
C THR A 260 -13.46 11.30 -3.10
N LEU A 261 -13.16 12.50 -3.62
CA LEU A 261 -13.35 12.78 -5.04
C LEU A 261 -12.53 11.84 -5.93
N LEU A 262 -11.37 11.39 -5.46
CA LEU A 262 -10.55 10.40 -6.15
C LEU A 262 -11.28 9.04 -6.26
N THR A 263 -12.04 8.64 -5.23
CA THR A 263 -12.85 7.42 -5.29
C THR A 263 -13.86 7.48 -6.43
N LEU A 264 -14.53 8.62 -6.64
CA LEU A 264 -15.45 8.81 -7.77
C LEU A 264 -14.72 8.73 -9.12
N GLN A 265 -13.57 9.37 -9.25
CA GLN A 265 -12.75 9.30 -10.47
C GLN A 265 -12.35 7.87 -10.82
N ARG A 266 -11.99 7.07 -9.82
CA ARG A 266 -11.66 5.65 -10.01
C ARG A 266 -12.87 4.83 -10.45
N ILE A 267 -14.04 5.06 -9.86
CA ILE A 267 -15.27 4.38 -10.27
C ILE A 267 -15.60 4.72 -11.73
N ASP A 268 -15.50 5.99 -12.10
CA ASP A 268 -15.73 6.44 -13.47
C ASP A 268 -14.75 5.81 -14.46
N TRP A 269 -13.47 5.70 -14.07
CA TRP A 269 -12.46 5.00 -14.85
C TRP A 269 -12.78 3.50 -14.99
N VAL A 270 -13.15 2.81 -13.90
CA VAL A 270 -13.51 1.37 -13.91
C VAL A 270 -14.74 1.13 -14.78
N LEU A 271 -15.77 1.98 -14.70
CA LEU A 271 -16.94 1.92 -15.57
C LEU A 271 -16.54 2.02 -17.05
N ASN A 272 -15.69 3.00 -17.39
CA ASN A 272 -15.22 3.16 -18.76
C ASN A 272 -14.41 1.95 -19.25
N GLN A 273 -13.55 1.37 -18.42
CA GLN A 273 -12.81 0.16 -18.76
C GLN A 273 -13.73 -1.06 -18.95
N LEU A 274 -14.77 -1.20 -18.13
CA LEU A 274 -15.77 -2.24 -18.31
C LEU A 274 -16.58 -2.03 -19.60
N GLU A 275 -16.92 -0.80 -19.98
CA GLU A 275 -17.64 -0.53 -21.23
C GLU A 275 -16.80 -0.89 -22.46
N GLN A 276 -15.54 -0.46 -22.47
CA GLN A 276 -14.69 -0.53 -23.67
C GLN A 276 -13.85 -1.82 -23.76
N HIS A 277 -13.50 -2.41 -22.62
CA HIS A 277 -12.46 -3.44 -22.54
C HIS A 277 -12.85 -4.67 -21.71
N TYR A 278 -14.14 -4.88 -21.41
CA TYR A 278 -14.60 -6.02 -20.59
C TYR A 278 -14.03 -7.38 -21.02
N ARG A 279 -14.09 -7.70 -22.33
CA ARG A 279 -13.60 -9.01 -22.82
C ARG A 279 -12.13 -9.22 -22.49
N PHE A 280 -11.31 -8.21 -22.76
CA PHE A 280 -9.89 -8.24 -22.43
C PHE A 280 -9.65 -8.42 -20.93
N ILE A 281 -10.37 -7.68 -20.08
CA ILE A 281 -10.24 -7.79 -18.62
C ILE A 281 -10.64 -9.18 -18.14
N ALA A 282 -11.72 -9.74 -18.68
CA ALA A 282 -12.18 -11.08 -18.32
C ALA A 282 -11.17 -12.16 -18.75
N ASP A 283 -10.70 -12.11 -20.00
CA ASP A 283 -9.79 -13.10 -20.57
C ASP A 283 -8.42 -13.11 -19.88
N GLU A 284 -7.95 -11.95 -19.40
CA GLU A 284 -6.68 -11.81 -18.67
C GLU A 284 -6.82 -12.03 -17.14
N GLY A 285 -7.97 -12.49 -16.66
CA GLY A 285 -8.20 -12.77 -15.24
C GLY A 285 -8.26 -11.52 -14.36
N GLY A 286 -8.63 -10.37 -14.91
CA GLY A 286 -8.83 -9.11 -14.19
C GLY A 286 -10.14 -9.04 -13.41
N LEU A 287 -11.03 -10.03 -13.55
CA LEU A 287 -12.25 -10.18 -12.75
C LEU A 287 -11.98 -11.14 -11.58
N PHE A 288 -11.89 -10.61 -10.37
CA PHE A 288 -11.52 -11.35 -9.17
C PHE A 288 -12.45 -11.02 -8.00
N TYR A 289 -12.47 -11.87 -6.96
CA TYR A 289 -13.38 -11.78 -5.81
C TYR A 289 -14.83 -11.56 -6.27
N ASP A 290 -15.52 -10.56 -5.73
CA ASP A 290 -16.92 -10.28 -6.05
C ASP A 290 -17.17 -9.97 -7.54
N ASN A 291 -16.15 -9.67 -8.34
CA ASN A 291 -16.31 -9.44 -9.77
C ASN A 291 -16.23 -10.72 -10.61
N GLU A 292 -15.71 -11.81 -10.05
CA GLU A 292 -15.50 -13.07 -10.76
C GLU A 292 -16.83 -13.64 -11.30
N GLY A 293 -16.82 -14.10 -12.55
CA GLY A 293 -17.98 -14.71 -13.21
C GLY A 293 -19.14 -13.75 -13.56
N LYS A 294 -19.07 -12.47 -13.20
CA LYS A 294 -20.12 -11.48 -13.52
C LYS A 294 -20.04 -11.04 -14.99
N SER A 295 -21.21 -10.87 -15.61
CA SER A 295 -21.32 -10.31 -16.97
C SER A 295 -20.98 -8.82 -16.98
N GLN A 296 -20.63 -8.31 -18.18
CA GLN A 296 -20.39 -6.88 -18.39
C GLN A 296 -21.53 -6.02 -17.85
N GLN A 297 -22.77 -6.34 -18.19
CA GLN A 297 -23.95 -5.59 -17.75
C GLN A 297 -24.10 -5.61 -16.22
N ALA A 298 -23.86 -6.76 -15.59
CA ALA A 298 -23.94 -6.88 -14.12
C ALA A 298 -22.87 -6.03 -13.42
N LEU A 299 -21.65 -6.00 -13.95
CA LEU A 299 -20.57 -5.17 -13.43
C LEU A 299 -20.88 -3.68 -13.61
N LEU A 300 -21.34 -3.25 -14.79
CA LEU A 300 -21.73 -1.86 -15.03
C LEU A 300 -22.82 -1.38 -14.07
N SER A 301 -23.85 -2.20 -13.85
CA SER A 301 -24.89 -1.90 -12.87
C SER A 301 -24.35 -1.84 -11.43
N SER A 302 -23.47 -2.78 -11.05
CA SER A 302 -22.85 -2.80 -9.73
C SER A 302 -21.98 -1.57 -9.48
N TYR A 303 -21.14 -1.16 -10.43
CA TYR A 303 -20.28 0.01 -10.27
C TYR A 303 -21.05 1.32 -10.34
N ALA A 304 -22.16 1.40 -11.09
CA ALA A 304 -23.07 2.54 -11.04
C ALA A 304 -23.70 2.71 -9.65
N GLN A 305 -24.08 1.61 -8.99
CA GLN A 305 -24.57 1.65 -7.60
C GLN A 305 -23.48 2.06 -6.61
N LYS A 306 -22.26 1.51 -6.74
CA LYS A 306 -21.09 1.91 -5.94
C LYS A 306 -20.79 3.40 -6.08
N ARG A 307 -20.92 3.95 -7.29
CA ARG A 307 -20.80 5.39 -7.55
C ARG A 307 -21.81 6.21 -6.74
N GLN A 308 -23.08 5.82 -6.77
CA GLN A 308 -24.13 6.51 -5.99
C GLN A 308 -23.86 6.42 -4.49
N GLN A 309 -23.38 5.27 -4.01
CA GLN A 309 -23.02 5.09 -2.60
C GLN A 309 -21.86 6.01 -2.19
N ALA A 310 -20.78 6.06 -2.98
CA ALA A 310 -19.64 6.94 -2.74
C ALA A 310 -20.06 8.43 -2.71
N GLN A 311 -20.98 8.85 -3.59
CA GLN A 311 -21.54 10.20 -3.58
C GLN A 311 -22.28 10.53 -2.28
N ARG A 312 -23.05 9.58 -1.73
CA ARG A 312 -23.74 9.77 -0.44
C ARG A 312 -22.75 9.92 0.72
N TYR A 313 -21.68 9.12 0.75
CA TYR A 313 -20.65 9.26 1.78
C TYR A 313 -19.95 10.62 1.73
N LEU A 314 -19.64 11.13 0.53
CA LEU A 314 -19.08 12.47 0.34
C LEU A 314 -20.00 13.60 0.82
N GLN A 315 -21.31 13.49 0.54
CA GLN A 315 -22.31 14.46 0.99
C GLN A 315 -22.45 14.46 2.53
N ASN A 316 -22.48 13.28 3.13
CA ASN A 316 -22.57 13.12 4.58
C ASN A 316 -21.32 13.66 5.29
N ALA A 317 -20.13 13.49 4.72
CA ALA A 317 -18.89 14.05 5.26
C ALA A 317 -18.85 15.59 5.18
N SER A 318 -19.61 16.19 4.26
CA SER A 318 -19.68 17.65 4.04
C SER A 318 -20.75 18.33 4.89
N THR A 319 -21.55 17.58 5.64
CA THR A 319 -22.60 18.10 6.54
C THR A 319 -22.16 17.87 7.98
N PRO A 320 -21.65 18.89 8.71
CA PRO A 320 -21.35 18.75 10.12
C PRO A 320 -22.68 18.59 10.87
N GLY A 321 -22.81 17.50 11.64
CA GLY A 321 -23.86 17.32 12.64
C GLY A 321 -23.59 18.13 13.91
#